data_AF-A0A7C9DSM9-F1
#
_entry.id   AF-A0A7C9DSM9-F1
#
_cell.length_a   1.000
_cell.length_b   1.000
_cell.length_c   1.000
_cell.angle_alpha   90.00
_cell.angle_beta   90.00
_cell.angle_gamma   90.00
#
_symmetry.space_group_name_H-M   'P 1'
#
loop_
_entity.id
_entity.type
_entity.pdbx_description
1 polymer ?
#
loop_
_entity_poly.entity_id
_entity_poly.type
_entity_poly.pdbx_seq_one_letter_code
_entity_poly.pdbx_strand_id
1 'polypeptide(L)'
;MGSDADMEDYGFEYSDDDGDEQDVDIENQYYNSKGLLETDPEGALAGFAEVVHMEPEKAEWGFKALKQTVKLYYKLGRYKEMMEAYREMLTYIKSAVTRNYSEKCINNIMDFVSG
;
A
#
# COMPACT_ATOMS: atom_id res chain seq x y z
N MET A 1 -7.35 21.97 4.79
CA MET A 1 -7.49 21.50 3.40
C MET A 1 -6.09 21.31 2.84
N GLY A 2 -5.59 20.09 2.93
CA GLY A 2 -4.29 19.65 2.43
C GLY A 2 -4.42 18.15 2.20
N SER A 3 -5.35 17.80 1.32
CA SER A 3 -5.85 16.44 1.14
C SER A 3 -5.35 15.90 -0.20
N ASP A 4 -4.87 14.66 -0.18
CA ASP A 4 -4.46 13.79 -1.30
C ASP A 4 -3.19 14.15 -2.09
N ALA A 5 -2.83 15.42 -2.30
CA ALA A 5 -1.77 15.77 -3.25
C ALA A 5 -0.33 15.33 -2.85
N ASP A 6 0.02 15.34 -1.55
CA ASP A 6 1.37 14.98 -1.08
C ASP A 6 1.64 13.46 -1.06
N MET A 7 0.64 12.63 -1.40
CA MET A 7 0.76 11.16 -1.44
C MET A 7 0.73 10.59 -2.86
N GLU A 8 0.46 11.40 -3.88
CA GLU A 8 0.47 11.02 -5.30
C GLU A 8 1.84 11.20 -5.95
N ASP A 9 2.71 12.08 -5.43
CA ASP A 9 4.07 12.33 -5.94
C ASP A 9 5.14 11.39 -5.34
N TYR A 10 4.75 10.18 -4.93
CA TYR A 10 5.71 9.16 -4.48
C TYR A 10 6.14 8.27 -5.63
N GLY A 11 6.89 8.86 -6.58
CA GLY A 11 7.61 8.16 -7.63
C GLY A 11 8.75 7.33 -7.02
N PHE A 12 8.44 6.11 -6.61
CA PHE A 12 9.44 5.11 -6.31
C PHE A 12 9.92 4.51 -7.63
N GLU A 13 11.13 4.85 -8.07
CA GLU A 13 11.87 4.01 -9.02
C GLU A 13 12.43 2.81 -8.24
N TYR A 14 11.60 1.77 -8.04
CA TYR A 14 12.15 0.44 -7.85
C TYR A 14 12.80 0.06 -9.17
N SER A 15 14.08 -0.32 -9.14
CA SER A 15 14.85 -0.60 -10.35
C SER A 15 14.12 -1.66 -11.18
N ASP A 16 13.69 -1.24 -12.37
CA ASP A 16 13.15 -2.03 -13.47
C ASP A 16 14.22 -3.06 -13.86
N ASP A 17 14.27 -4.19 -13.15
CA ASP A 17 15.04 -5.36 -13.54
C ASP A 17 14.03 -6.38 -14.03
N ASP A 18 13.78 -6.29 -15.34
CA ASP A 18 13.03 -7.21 -16.21
C ASP A 18 11.57 -7.51 -15.82
N GLY A 19 10.63 -7.02 -16.64
CA GLY A 19 9.22 -7.40 -16.58
C GLY A 19 9.02 -8.90 -16.88
N ASP A 20 9.19 -9.71 -15.83
CA ASP A 20 8.93 -11.15 -15.81
C ASP A 20 7.42 -11.43 -15.82
N GLU A 21 7.02 -12.64 -16.27
CA GLU A 21 5.62 -13.11 -16.23
C GLU A 21 4.97 -12.97 -14.84
N GLN A 22 5.78 -12.98 -13.77
CA GLN A 22 5.34 -12.75 -12.38
C GLN A 22 4.69 -11.37 -12.20
N ASP A 23 5.21 -10.32 -12.83
CA ASP A 23 4.66 -8.96 -12.69
C ASP A 23 3.26 -8.84 -13.32
N VAL A 24 3.01 -9.59 -14.41
CA VAL A 24 1.71 -9.59 -15.10
C VAL A 24 0.61 -10.21 -14.24
N ASP A 25 0.92 -11.31 -13.55
CA ASP A 25 -0.04 -11.97 -12.66
C ASP A 25 -0.34 -11.11 -11.42
N ILE A 26 0.68 -10.49 -10.84
CA ILE A 26 0.56 -9.58 -9.69
C ILE A 26 -0.25 -8.33 -10.07
N GLU A 27 0.02 -7.73 -11.23
CA GLU A 27 -0.72 -6.57 -11.76
C GLU A 27 -2.20 -6.90 -11.96
N ASN A 28 -2.50 -8.04 -12.59
CA ASN A 28 -3.88 -8.49 -12.82
C ASN A 28 -4.63 -8.67 -11.50
N GLN A 29 -3.99 -9.28 -10.51
CA GLN A 29 -4.56 -9.47 -9.18
C GLN A 29 -4.83 -8.12 -8.48
N TYR A 30 -3.93 -7.15 -8.61
CA TYR A 30 -4.10 -5.81 -8.07
C TYR A 30 -5.30 -5.09 -8.68
N TYR A 31 -5.45 -5.10 -10.01
CA TYR A 31 -6.60 -4.45 -10.66
C TYR A 31 -7.91 -5.16 -10.36
N ASN A 32 -7.92 -6.49 -10.24
CA ASN A 32 -9.09 -7.24 -9.80
C ASN A 32 -9.54 -6.78 -8.41
N SER A 33 -8.60 -6.76 -7.46
CA SER A 33 -8.83 -6.30 -6.07
C SER A 33 -9.32 -4.86 -6.01
N LYS A 34 -8.78 -3.99 -6.87
CA LYS A 34 -9.18 -2.59 -6.97
C LYS A 34 -10.63 -2.44 -7.46
N GLY A 35 -11.08 -3.30 -8.38
CA GLY A 35 -12.47 -3.34 -8.84
C GLY A 35 -13.46 -3.76 -7.75
N LEU A 36 -12.99 -4.49 -6.73
CA LEU A 36 -13.82 -4.94 -5.61
C LEU A 36 -13.97 -3.88 -4.50
N LEU A 37 -13.19 -2.80 -4.51
CA LEU A 37 -13.19 -1.77 -3.44
C LEU A 37 -14.58 -1.19 -3.11
N GLU A 38 -15.43 -1.05 -4.13
CA GLU A 38 -16.77 -0.46 -3.98
C GLU A 38 -17.87 -1.50 -3.79
N THR A 39 -17.64 -2.74 -4.22
CA THR A 39 -18.67 -3.79 -4.28
C THR A 39 -18.50 -4.84 -3.18
N ASP A 40 -17.25 -5.19 -2.85
CA ASP A 40 -16.88 -6.13 -1.80
C ASP A 40 -15.55 -5.71 -1.15
N PRO A 41 -15.59 -4.84 -0.12
CA PRO A 41 -14.38 -4.36 0.53
C PRO A 41 -13.61 -5.49 1.26
N GLU A 42 -14.27 -6.53 1.77
CA GLU A 42 -13.58 -7.66 2.38
C GLU A 42 -12.87 -8.49 1.31
N GLY A 43 -13.50 -8.70 0.15
CA GLY A 43 -12.89 -9.33 -1.02
C GLY A 43 -11.70 -8.53 -1.57
N ALA A 44 -11.79 -7.20 -1.59
CA ALA A 44 -10.68 -6.33 -1.96
C ALA A 44 -9.48 -6.45 -1.00
N LEU A 45 -9.72 -6.52 0.32
CA LEU A 45 -8.66 -6.75 1.31
C LEU A 45 -7.94 -8.08 1.08
N ALA A 46 -8.70 -9.16 0.84
CA ALA A 46 -8.13 -10.47 0.55
C ALA A 46 -7.31 -10.45 -0.74
N GLY A 47 -7.83 -9.78 -1.78
CA GLY A 47 -7.13 -9.65 -3.05
C GLY A 47 -5.82 -8.88 -2.93
N PHE A 48 -5.79 -7.76 -2.18
CA PHE A 48 -4.56 -7.02 -1.92
C PHE A 48 -3.55 -7.80 -1.06
N ALA A 49 -4.02 -8.60 -0.10
CA ALA A 49 -3.15 -9.50 0.65
C ALA A 49 -2.50 -10.54 -0.28
N GLU A 50 -3.22 -11.03 -1.29
CA GLU A 50 -2.67 -11.93 -2.30
C GLU A 50 -1.61 -11.24 -3.16
N VAL A 51 -1.81 -9.99 -3.59
CA VAL A 51 -0.78 -9.20 -4.31
C VAL A 51 0.52 -9.13 -3.50
N VAL A 52 0.42 -8.87 -2.20
CA VAL A 52 1.59 -8.82 -1.29
C VAL A 52 2.25 -10.20 -1.15
N HIS A 53 1.46 -11.28 -1.16
CA HIS A 53 1.98 -12.64 -1.05
C HIS A 53 2.67 -13.12 -2.34
N MET A 54 2.11 -12.74 -3.49
CA MET A 54 2.64 -13.06 -4.82
C MET A 54 3.93 -12.29 -5.13
N GLU A 55 4.22 -11.22 -4.40
CA GLU A 55 5.42 -10.40 -4.54
C GLU A 55 6.45 -10.79 -3.45
N PRO A 56 7.32 -11.80 -3.68
CA PRO A 56 8.24 -12.32 -2.65
C PRO A 56 9.31 -11.30 -2.25
N GLU A 57 9.71 -10.44 -3.18
CA GLU A 57 10.61 -9.32 -2.94
C GLU A 57 9.81 -8.02 -2.86
N LYS A 58 10.04 -7.22 -1.83
CA LYS A 58 9.28 -5.97 -1.63
C LYS A 58 9.50 -5.00 -2.78
N ALA A 59 8.50 -4.86 -3.64
CA ALA A 59 8.52 -4.04 -4.84
C ALA A 59 7.26 -3.15 -4.92
N GLU A 60 6.95 -2.67 -6.13
CA GLU A 60 5.98 -1.62 -6.36
C GLU A 60 4.53 -2.07 -6.10
N TRP A 61 4.17 -3.28 -6.53
CA TRP A 61 2.79 -3.76 -6.49
C TRP A 61 2.34 -4.08 -5.06
N GLY A 62 3.20 -4.73 -4.27
CA GLY A 62 2.96 -4.97 -2.85
C GLY A 62 2.83 -3.66 -2.07
N PHE A 63 3.63 -2.64 -2.39
CA PHE A 63 3.50 -1.31 -1.80
C PHE A 63 2.16 -0.63 -2.18
N LYS A 64 1.78 -0.69 -3.46
CA LYS A 64 0.50 -0.16 -3.95
C LYS A 64 -0.69 -0.87 -3.30
N ALA A 65 -0.64 -2.19 -3.14
CA ALA A 65 -1.65 -2.99 -2.47
C ALA A 65 -1.81 -2.60 -0.99
N LEU A 66 -0.71 -2.55 -0.23
CA LEU A 66 -0.73 -2.16 1.18
C LEU A 66 -1.29 -0.74 1.38
N LYS A 67 -0.98 0.20 0.49
CA LYS A 67 -1.55 1.56 0.51
C LYS A 67 -3.08 1.53 0.37
N GLN A 68 -3.63 0.71 -0.53
CA GLN A 68 -5.08 0.55 -0.67
C GLN A 68 -5.70 -0.12 0.57
N THR A 69 -5.05 -1.15 1.11
CA THR A 69 -5.46 -1.84 2.33
C THR A 69 -5.55 -0.89 3.53
N VAL A 70 -4.56 -0.01 3.74
CA VAL A 70 -4.59 1.03 4.79
C VAL A 70 -5.77 2.00 4.60
N LYS A 71 -5.97 2.49 3.37
CA LYS A 71 -7.11 3.38 3.05
C LYS A 71 -8.46 2.70 3.30
N LEU A 72 -8.55 1.40 3.00
CA LEU A 72 -9.78 0.63 3.15
C LEU A 72 -10.09 0.35 4.61
N TYR A 73 -9.12 -0.09 5.40
CA TYR A 73 -9.31 -0.27 6.84
C TYR A 73 -9.69 1.02 7.56
N TYR A 74 -9.15 2.17 7.12
CA TYR A 74 -9.57 3.47 7.61
C TYR A 74 -11.05 3.75 7.33
N LYS A 75 -11.51 3.52 6.09
CA LYS A 75 -12.94 3.67 5.72
C LYS A 75 -13.85 2.74 6.52
N LEU A 76 -13.38 1.55 6.87
CA LEU A 76 -14.10 0.55 7.67
C LEU A 76 -14.04 0.83 9.19
N GLY A 77 -13.28 1.83 9.65
CA GLY A 77 -13.07 2.10 11.07
C GLY A 77 -12.22 1.04 11.80
N ARG A 78 -11.53 0.17 11.05
CA ARG A 78 -10.70 -0.93 11.57
C ARG A 78 -9.27 -0.42 11.84
N TYR A 79 -9.14 0.52 12.77
CA TYR A 79 -7.88 1.24 13.02
C TYR A 79 -6.72 0.34 13.46
N LYS A 80 -7.01 -0.76 14.17
CA LYS A 80 -5.96 -1.70 14.63
C LYS A 80 -5.28 -2.38 13.43
N GLU A 81 -6.07 -2.87 12.48
CA GLU A 81 -5.59 -3.57 11.30
C GLU A 81 -4.98 -2.60 10.29
N MET A 82 -5.55 -1.39 10.20
CA MET A 82 -4.93 -0.29 9.46
C MET A 82 -3.49 -0.03 9.93
N MET A 83 -3.25 0.00 11.24
CA MET A 83 -1.91 0.20 11.80
C MET A 83 -0.97 -1.00 11.56
N GLU A 84 -1.50 -2.22 11.48
CA GLU A 84 -0.72 -3.42 11.12
C GLU A 84 -0.28 -3.36 9.65
N ALA A 85 -1.22 -3.14 8.73
CA ALA A 85 -0.93 -2.96 7.30
C ALA A 85 0.03 -1.78 7.05
N TYR A 86 -0.09 -0.70 7.83
CA TYR A 86 0.81 0.43 7.73
C TYR A 86 2.23 0.11 8.19
N ARG A 87 2.40 -0.61 9.30
CA ARG A 87 3.74 -1.07 9.73
C ARG A 87 4.39 -1.96 8.67
N GLU A 88 3.61 -2.79 8.01
CA GLU A 88 4.07 -3.62 6.91
C GLU A 88 4.49 -2.77 5.70
N MET A 89 3.68 -1.78 5.31
CA MET A 89 4.02 -0.81 4.26
C MET A 89 5.32 -0.05 4.57
N LEU A 90 5.59 0.28 5.83
CA LEU A 90 6.85 0.90 6.24
C LEU A 90 8.07 -0.03 6.06
N THR A 91 7.89 -1.34 5.99
CA THR A 91 9.00 -2.27 5.71
C THR A 91 9.45 -2.23 4.26
N TYR A 92 8.58 -1.88 3.32
CA TYR A 92 8.90 -1.60 1.92
C TYR A 92 9.74 -0.32 1.80
N ILE A 93 9.39 0.68 2.62
CA ILE A 93 10.12 1.94 2.70
C ILE A 93 11.48 1.76 3.38
N LYS A 94 11.63 0.86 4.37
CA LYS A 94 12.90 0.67 5.07
C LYS A 94 14.01 0.03 4.22
N SER A 95 13.66 -0.75 3.21
CA SER A 95 14.65 -1.29 2.26
C SER A 95 15.12 -0.26 1.24
N ALA A 96 14.28 0.74 0.91
CA ALA A 96 14.55 1.70 -0.16
C ALA A 96 14.81 3.15 0.31
N VAL A 97 14.52 3.53 1.57
CA VAL A 97 14.38 4.95 1.94
C VAL A 97 15.02 5.36 3.26
N THR A 98 15.49 6.62 3.31
CA THR A 98 16.22 7.21 4.44
C THR A 98 15.32 7.49 5.65
N ARG A 99 15.90 7.48 6.87
CA ARG A 99 15.23 7.67 8.17
C ARG A 99 14.23 8.84 8.22
N ASN A 100 14.55 9.95 7.57
CA ASN A 100 13.77 11.18 7.54
C ASN A 100 12.39 11.00 6.86
N TYR A 101 12.32 10.10 5.88
CA TYR A 101 11.08 9.75 5.19
C TYR A 101 10.15 8.96 6.10
N SER A 102 10.70 7.97 6.81
CA SER A 102 9.92 7.14 7.74
C SER A 102 9.24 8.04 8.79
N GLU A 103 9.95 9.05 9.29
CA GLU A 103 9.41 10.02 10.24
C GLU A 103 8.29 10.89 9.65
N LYS A 104 8.44 11.40 8.42
CA LYS A 104 7.37 12.15 7.73
C LYS A 104 6.11 11.31 7.52
N CYS A 105 6.30 10.07 7.07
CA CYS A 105 5.18 9.17 6.82
C CYS A 105 4.40 8.89 8.12
N ILE A 106 5.12 8.63 9.22
CA ILE A 106 4.51 8.36 10.53
C ILE A 106 3.73 9.59 11.03
N ASN A 107 4.30 10.80 10.89
CA ASN A 107 3.64 12.03 11.32
C ASN A 107 2.38 12.32 10.50
N ASN A 108 2.42 12.16 9.16
CA ASN A 108 1.24 12.37 8.32
C ASN A 108 0.06 11.46 8.69
N ILE A 109 0.33 10.22 9.10
CA ILE A 109 -0.75 9.32 9.55
C ILE A 109 -1.22 9.67 10.95
N MET A 110 -0.31 10.04 11.86
CA MET A 110 -0.69 10.53 13.17
C MET A 110 -1.63 11.74 13.06
N ASP A 111 -1.32 12.67 12.16
CA ASP A 111 -2.16 13.83 11.87
C ASP A 111 -3.51 13.43 11.24
N PHE A 112 -3.53 12.40 10.39
CA PHE A 112 -4.75 11.89 9.74
C PHE A 112 -5.68 11.10 10.68
N VAL A 113 -5.14 10.51 11.75
CA VAL A 113 -5.91 9.76 12.78
C VAL A 113 -6.31 10.66 13.95
N SER A 114 -5.59 11.76 14.20
CA SER A 114 -5.84 12.67 15.32
C SER A 114 -6.79 13.83 14.97
N GLY A 115 -7.21 13.95 13.71
CA GLY A 115 -8.20 14.92 13.23
C GLY A 115 -9.57 14.29 13.02
#